data_AF-A0A1H7NJZ7-F1
#
_entry.id   AF-A0A1H7NJZ7-F1
#
_cell.length_a   1.000
_cell.length_b   1.000
_cell.length_c   1.000
_cell.angle_alpha   90.00
_cell.angle_beta   90.00
_cell.angle_gamma   90.00
#
_symmetry.space_group_name_H-M   'P 1'
#
loop_
_entity.id
_entity.type
_entity.pdbx_description
1 polymer ?
#
loop_
_entity_poly.entity_id
_entity_poly.type
_entity_poly.pdbx_seq_one_letter_code
_entity_poly.pdbx_strand_id
1 'polypeptide(L)'
;MSKSTDERGRIYLPKDVRSRFGERYRIVELPSHVALFPVDDDPLEGLREAVGDAFEGTDADGLKKEARRAISEEIEAEDEERSGNREA
;
A
#
# COMPACT_ATOMS: atom_id res chain seq x y z
N MET A 1 8.85 -23.40 12.85
CA MET A 1 10.29 -23.29 12.58
C MET A 1 10.76 -21.94 13.10
N SER A 2 11.57 -21.88 14.15
CA SER A 2 12.26 -20.63 14.48
C SER A 2 13.37 -20.44 13.45
N LYS A 3 13.43 -19.26 12.84
CA LYS A 3 14.61 -18.86 12.06
C LYS A 3 15.47 -18.00 12.98
N SER A 4 16.62 -18.53 13.34
CA SER A 4 17.64 -17.79 14.08
C SER A 4 18.45 -16.94 13.10
N THR A 5 18.87 -15.77 13.56
CA THR A 5 19.85 -14.94 12.87
C THR A 5 21.25 -15.51 13.04
N ASP A 6 22.11 -15.32 12.06
CA ASP A 6 23.54 -15.61 12.25
C ASP A 6 24.24 -14.57 13.15
N GLU A 7 25.54 -14.72 13.36
CA GLU A 7 26.39 -13.83 14.18
C GLU A 7 26.36 -12.36 13.74
N ARG A 8 25.93 -12.08 12.51
CA ARG A 8 25.85 -10.74 11.94
C ARG A 8 24.40 -10.23 11.85
N GLY A 9 23.44 -10.94 12.44
CA GLY A 9 22.02 -10.57 12.41
C GLY A 9 21.32 -10.89 11.09
N ARG A 10 21.91 -11.69 10.20
CA ARG A 10 21.32 -11.99 8.88
C ARG A 10 20.31 -13.13 8.98
N ILE A 11 19.22 -13.03 8.22
CA ILE A 11 18.18 -14.07 8.13
C ILE A 11 18.22 -14.69 6.73
N TYR A 12 18.20 -16.02 6.67
CA TYR A 12 18.09 -16.74 5.41
C TYR A 12 16.65 -16.73 4.87
N LEU A 13 16.46 -16.08 3.72
CA LEU A 13 15.19 -16.10 2.99
C LEU A 13 15.10 -17.37 2.10
N PRO A 14 14.04 -18.18 2.18
CA PRO A 14 13.88 -19.40 1.38
C PRO A 14 13.93 -19.09 -0.13
N LYS A 15 14.38 -20.07 -0.92
CA LYS A 15 14.44 -19.93 -2.39
C LYS A 15 13.08 -19.54 -2.98
N ASP A 16 12.00 -20.15 -2.51
CA ASP A 16 10.65 -19.90 -3.05
C ASP A 16 10.19 -18.44 -2.85
N VAL A 17 10.63 -17.81 -1.76
CA VAL A 17 10.33 -16.38 -1.52
C VAL A 17 11.14 -15.52 -2.49
N ARG A 18 12.44 -15.80 -2.64
CA ARG A 18 13.31 -15.05 -3.57
C ARG A 18 12.86 -15.19 -5.03
N SER A 19 12.41 -16.38 -5.44
CA SER A 19 11.92 -16.61 -6.79
C SER A 19 10.60 -15.89 -7.09
N ARG A 20 9.78 -15.63 -6.06
CA ARG A 20 8.48 -14.95 -6.22
C ARG A 20 8.56 -13.44 -6.11
N PHE A 21 9.45 -12.93 -5.25
CA PHE A 21 9.47 -11.53 -4.86
C PHE A 21 10.82 -10.84 -5.12
N GLY A 22 11.73 -11.51 -5.81
CA GLY A 22 13.04 -10.97 -6.17
C GLY A 22 14.06 -11.02 -5.03
N GLU A 23 15.17 -10.31 -5.25
CA GLU A 23 16.36 -10.35 -4.39
C GLU A 23 16.56 -9.09 -3.55
N ARG A 24 15.88 -7.99 -3.89
CA ARG A 24 16.00 -6.70 -3.20
C ARG A 24 14.80 -6.46 -2.31
N TYR A 25 15.06 -6.08 -1.05
CA TYR A 25 14.03 -5.80 -0.07
C TYR A 25 14.34 -4.51 0.70
N ARG A 26 13.30 -3.74 0.99
CA ARG A 26 13.33 -2.65 1.97
C ARG A 26 12.84 -3.16 3.31
N ILE A 27 13.62 -2.89 4.34
CA ILE A 27 13.28 -3.21 5.73
C ILE A 27 12.41 -2.08 6.29
N VAL A 28 11.27 -2.44 6.87
CA VAL A 28 10.37 -1.53 7.59
C VAL A 28 10.20 -2.04 9.02
N GLU A 29 10.41 -1.16 9.99
CA GLU A 29 10.21 -1.47 11.41
C GLU A 29 8.78 -1.12 11.81
N LEU A 30 8.05 -2.12 12.31
CA LEU A 30 6.70 -1.96 12.85
C LEU A 30 6.71 -2.31 14.35
N PRO A 31 5.72 -1.85 15.14
CA PRO A 31 5.75 -2.03 16.60
C PRO A 31 5.88 -3.47 17.08
N SER A 32 5.40 -4.44 16.30
CA SER A 32 5.42 -5.87 16.66
C SER A 32 6.39 -6.72 15.84
N HIS A 33 6.89 -6.22 14.71
CA HIS A 33 7.67 -7.03 13.78
C HIS A 33 8.47 -6.18 12.78
N VAL A 34 9.42 -6.83 12.12
CA VAL A 34 10.12 -6.27 10.97
C VAL A 34 9.49 -6.83 9.70
N ALA A 35 9.10 -5.94 8.79
CA ALA A 35 8.55 -6.31 7.50
C ALA A 35 9.59 -6.14 6.39
N LEU A 36 9.61 -7.08 5.44
CA LEU A 36 10.45 -7.04 4.25
C LEU A 36 9.56 -6.78 3.03
N PHE A 37 9.70 -5.60 2.43
CA PHE A 37 8.98 -5.23 1.22
C PHE A 37 9.87 -5.45 0.01
N PRO A 38 9.46 -6.25 -0.99
CA PRO A 38 10.25 -6.42 -2.21
C PRO A 38 10.36 -5.08 -2.95
N VAL A 39 11.51 -4.88 -3.60
CA VAL A 39 11.78 -3.69 -4.41
C VAL A 39 12.10 -4.17 -5.81
N ASP A 40 11.22 -3.84 -6.75
CA ASP A 40 11.44 -4.12 -8.16
C ASP A 40 12.69 -3.43 -8.69
N ASP A 41 13.20 -3.95 -9.82
CA ASP A 41 14.40 -3.39 -10.39
C ASP A 41 14.23 -1.94 -10.84
N ASP A 42 13.04 -1.67 -11.38
CA ASP A 42 12.46 -0.35 -11.62
C ASP A 42 11.17 -0.21 -10.77
N PRO A 43 11.24 0.44 -9.61
CA PRO A 43 10.08 0.61 -8.72
C PRO A 43 8.96 1.43 -9.34
N LEU A 44 9.28 2.35 -10.25
CA LEU A 44 8.26 3.20 -10.89
C LEU A 44 7.51 2.39 -11.94
N GLU A 45 8.21 1.58 -12.72
CA GLU A 45 7.58 0.68 -13.69
C GLU A 45 6.74 -0.39 -12.99
N GLY A 46 7.25 -1.02 -11.93
CA GLY A 46 6.48 -2.00 -11.14
C GLY A 46 5.22 -1.39 -10.52
N LEU A 47 5.29 -0.15 -10.03
CA LEU A 47 4.11 0.57 -9.54
C LEU A 47 3.12 0.84 -10.68
N ARG A 48 3.58 1.25 -11.86
CA ARG A 48 2.74 1.49 -13.05
C ARG A 48 2.03 0.22 -13.52
N GLU A 49 2.74 -0.90 -13.58
CA GLU A 49 2.16 -2.20 -13.95
C GLU A 49 1.12 -2.66 -12.92
N ALA A 50 1.37 -2.46 -11.62
CA ALA A 50 0.45 -2.86 -10.56
C ALA A 50 -0.84 -2.03 -10.53
N VAL A 51 -0.78 -0.72 -10.86
CA VAL A 51 -1.96 0.14 -10.93
C VAL A 51 -2.66 0.08 -12.29
N GLY A 52 -1.96 -0.38 -13.33
CA GLY A 52 -2.46 -0.47 -14.70
C GLY A 52 -3.01 0.87 -15.19
N ASP A 53 -4.17 0.82 -15.84
CA ASP A 53 -4.81 1.99 -16.46
C ASP A 53 -5.69 2.78 -15.50
N ALA A 54 -5.65 2.48 -14.19
CA ALA A 54 -6.53 3.10 -13.18
C ALA A 54 -6.42 4.63 -13.12
N PHE A 55 -5.28 5.18 -13.55
CA PHE A 55 -5.00 6.62 -13.58
C PHE A 55 -4.80 7.14 -15.01
N GLU A 56 -5.13 6.35 -16.03
CA GLU A 56 -4.97 6.78 -17.41
C GLU A 56 -5.91 7.94 -17.74
N GLY A 57 -5.40 8.97 -18.43
CA GLY A 57 -6.19 10.12 -18.87
C GLY A 57 -6.46 11.20 -17.82
N THR A 58 -6.08 10.99 -16.55
CA THR A 58 -6.27 11.99 -15.48
C THR A 58 -4.91 12.43 -14.94
N ASP A 59 -4.65 13.74 -14.98
CA ASP A 59 -3.46 14.30 -14.36
C ASP A 59 -3.55 14.32 -12.82
N ALA A 60 -2.42 14.57 -12.16
CA ALA A 60 -2.34 14.55 -10.70
C ALA A 60 -3.27 15.57 -10.02
N ASP A 61 -3.51 16.74 -10.64
CA ASP A 61 -4.40 17.75 -10.09
C ASP A 61 -5.87 17.34 -10.22
N GLY A 62 -6.23 16.69 -11.33
CA GLY A 62 -7.51 16.05 -11.56
C GLY A 62 -7.80 14.99 -10.50
N LEU A 63 -6.90 14.02 -10.32
CA LEU A 63 -7.04 12.96 -9.30
C LEU A 63 -7.23 13.55 -7.89
N LYS A 64 -6.44 14.56 -7.54
CA LYS A 64 -6.53 15.24 -6.25
C LYS A 64 -7.88 15.93 -6.05
N LYS A 65 -8.40 16.59 -7.09
CA LYS A 65 -9.70 17.26 -7.05
C LYS A 65 -10.82 16.25 -6.88
N GLU A 66 -10.77 15.13 -7.60
CA GLU A 66 -11.76 14.06 -7.49
C GLU A 66 -11.76 13.40 -6.12
N ALA A 67 -10.58 13.05 -5.59
CA ALA A 67 -10.46 12.46 -4.26
C ALA A 67 -11.05 13.36 -3.17
N ARG A 68 -10.78 14.68 -3.26
CA ARG A 68 -11.36 15.66 -2.32
C ARG A 68 -12.87 15.75 -2.43
N ARG A 69 -13.40 15.78 -3.65
CA ARG A 69 -14.85 15.80 -3.90
C ARG A 69 -15.52 14.55 -3.31
N ALA A 70 -14.97 13.36 -3.58
CA ALA A 70 -15.53 12.11 -3.08
C ALA A 70 -15.61 12.09 -1.55
N ILE A 71 -14.54 12.54 -0.87
CA ILE A 71 -14.54 12.64 0.60
C ILE A 71 -15.59 13.65 1.09
N SER A 72 -15.73 14.80 0.43
CA SER A 72 -16.76 15.78 0.80
C SER A 72 -18.17 15.23 0.63
N GLU A 73 -18.45 14.57 -0.49
CA GLU A 73 -19.76 13.94 -0.77
C GLU A 73 -20.08 12.83 0.26
N GLU A 74 -19.08 12.04 0.66
CA GLU A 74 -19.24 11.01 1.70
C GLU A 74 -19.58 11.62 3.07
N ILE A 75 -18.87 12.69 3.48
CA ILE A 75 -19.15 13.40 4.73
C ILE A 75 -20.57 14.00 4.73
N GLU A 76 -20.97 14.62 3.63
CA GLU A 76 -22.31 15.21 3.48
C GLU A 76 -23.40 14.13 3.61
N ALA A 77 -23.21 12.98 2.96
CA ALA A 77 -24.13 11.85 3.05
C ALA A 77 -24.21 11.28 4.48
N GLU A 78 -23.08 11.12 5.18
CA GLU A 78 -23.07 10.67 6.57
C GLU A 78 -23.79 11.65 7.50
N ASP A 79 -23.62 12.96 7.30
CA ASP A 79 -24.30 14.00 8.09
C ASP A 79 -25.82 14.00 7.84
N GLU A 80 -26.26 13.82 6.60
CA GLU A 80 -27.67 13.69 6.23
C GLU A 80 -28.32 12.46 6.87
N GLU A 81 -27.68 11.29 6.78
CA GLU A 81 -28.15 10.06 7.43
C GLU A 81 -28.27 10.24 8.95
N ARG A 82 -27.29 10.90 9.56
CA ARG A 82 -27.25 11.15 11.01
C ARG A 82 -28.28 12.17 11.48
N SER A 83 -28.66 13.12 10.62
CA SER A 83 -29.75 14.07 10.88
C SER A 83 -31.11 13.40 10.72
N GLY A 84 -31.32 12.63 9.65
CA GLY A 84 -32.57 11.91 9.40
C GLY A 84 -32.91 10.87 10.47
N ASN A 85 -31.90 10.20 11.05
CA ASN A 85 -32.11 9.27 12.16
C ASN A 85 -32.40 9.97 13.52
N ARG A 86 -32.29 11.30 13.59
CA ARG A 86 -32.58 12.09 14.82
C ARG A 86 -34.00 12.67 14.83
N GLU A 87 -34.71 12.60 13.71
CA GLU A 87 -36.10 13.09 13.53
C GLU A 87 -37.16 11.97 13.47
N ALA A 88 -36.75 10.70 13.60
CA ALA A 88 -37.63 9.51 13.68
C ALA A 88 -37.69 8.93 15.10
#